data_AF-A0A3C0FW36-F1
#
_entry.id   AF-A0A3C0FW36-F1
#
_cell.length_a   1.000
_cell.length_b   1.000
_cell.length_c   1.000
_cell.angle_alpha   90.00
_cell.angle_beta   90.00
_cell.angle_gamma   90.00
#
_symmetry.space_group_name_H-M   'P 1'
#
loop_
_entity.id
_entity.type
_entity.pdbx_description
1 polymer ?
#
loop_
_entity_poly.entity_id
_entity_poly.type
_entity_poly.pdbx_seq_one_letter_code
_entity_poly.pdbx_strand_id
1 'polypeptide(L)'
;MTTRTELIDAIKKHQLYVMKQPGGKRLQLRNGNLSRIKMSKISLEDAVLPGANFIQAVIRDVKFDFCDLFGTNFVEADLEGSSFMRADLRGANMARA
;
A
#
# COMPACT_ATOMS: atom_id res chain seq x y z
N MET A 1 14.81 0.22 9.17
CA MET A 1 14.61 -0.09 7.74
C MET A 1 13.94 -1.44 7.66
N THR A 2 12.74 -1.52 7.06
CA THR A 2 12.09 -2.82 6.79
C THR A 2 12.80 -3.47 5.62
N THR A 3 13.32 -4.68 5.79
CA THR A 3 13.97 -5.41 4.70
C THR A 3 12.93 -5.88 3.67
N ARG A 4 13.37 -6.21 2.45
CA ARG A 4 12.47 -6.76 1.41
C ARG A 4 11.74 -8.00 1.90
N THR A 5 12.42 -8.86 2.67
CA THR A 5 11.84 -10.08 3.24
C THR A 5 10.77 -9.76 4.28
N GLU A 6 11.05 -8.82 5.19
CA GLU A 6 10.07 -8.37 6.20
C GLU A 6 8.84 -7.75 5.56
N LEU A 7 9.01 -6.98 4.48
CA LEU A 7 7.89 -6.41 3.74
C LEU A 7 7.02 -7.49 3.10
N ILE A 8 7.62 -8.49 2.46
CA ILE A 8 6.88 -9.61 1.87
C ILE A 8 6.11 -10.38 2.94
N ASP A 9 6.74 -10.64 4.10
CA ASP A 9 6.08 -11.30 5.23
C ASP A 9 4.91 -10.47 5.78
N ALA A 10 5.10 -9.15 5.91
CA ALA A 10 4.04 -8.24 6.33
C ALA A 10 2.86 -8.23 5.35
N ILE A 11 3.12 -8.22 4.04
CA ILE A 11 2.06 -8.29 3.02
C ILE A 11 1.34 -9.64 3.07
N LYS A 12 2.06 -10.76 3.25
CA LYS A 12 1.45 -12.09 3.41
C LYS A 12 0.53 -12.15 4.63
N LYS A 13 1.00 -11.67 5.79
CA LYS A 13 0.18 -11.57 7.00
C LYS A 13 -1.00 -10.64 6.81
N HIS A 14 -0.87 -9.61 5.98
CA HIS A 14 -1.99 -8.74 5.64
C HIS A 14 -3.02 -9.42 4.73
N GLN A 15 -2.62 -10.27 3.79
CA GLN A 15 -3.58 -11.08 3.03
C GLN A 15 -4.40 -11.99 3.94
N LEU A 16 -3.75 -12.62 4.93
CA LEU A 16 -4.44 -13.41 5.95
C LEU A 16 -5.41 -12.53 6.76
N TYR A 17 -5.05 -11.28 7.07
CA TYR A 17 -5.95 -10.32 7.74
C TYR A 17 -7.18 -10.00 6.90
N VAL A 18 -7.01 -9.66 5.61
CA VAL A 18 -8.14 -9.37 4.70
C VAL A 18 -9.05 -10.59 4.55
N MET A 19 -8.47 -11.78 4.49
CA MET A 19 -9.20 -13.06 4.41
C MET A 19 -9.78 -13.52 5.75
N LYS A 20 -9.58 -12.77 6.85
CA LYS A 20 -10.01 -13.12 8.22
C LYS A 20 -9.48 -14.48 8.69
N GLN A 21 -8.26 -14.83 8.29
CA GLN A 21 -7.58 -16.07 8.65
C GLN A 21 -6.71 -15.91 9.91
N PRO A 22 -6.51 -16.99 10.69
CA PRO A 22 -5.60 -16.99 11.83
C PRO A 22 -4.18 -16.54 11.46
N GLY A 23 -3.52 -15.79 12.34
CA GLY A 23 -2.20 -15.23 12.08
C GLY A 23 -2.20 -13.98 11.18
N GLY A 24 -3.37 -13.54 10.72
CA GLY A 24 -3.53 -12.28 9.99
C GLY A 24 -3.14 -11.06 10.80
N LYS A 25 -2.37 -10.16 10.19
CA LYS A 25 -1.98 -8.88 10.78
C LYS A 25 -2.20 -7.76 9.78
N ARG A 26 -2.96 -6.74 10.18
CA ARG A 26 -3.15 -5.50 9.41
C ARG A 26 -1.80 -4.89 9.07
N LEU A 27 -1.58 -4.52 7.81
CA LEU A 27 -0.35 -3.87 7.38
C LEU A 27 -0.28 -2.47 7.99
N GLN A 28 0.83 -2.20 8.70
CA GLN A 28 1.12 -0.91 9.29
C GLN A 28 2.54 -0.52 8.90
N LEU A 29 2.70 0.51 8.07
CA LEU A 29 3.98 0.93 7.53
C LEU A 29 4.08 2.46 7.39
N ARG A 30 3.89 3.17 8.51
CA ARG A 30 4.05 4.63 8.57
C ARG A 30 5.45 5.05 8.08
N ASN A 31 5.51 6.01 7.19
CA ASN A 31 6.74 6.51 6.55
C ASN A 31 7.56 5.38 5.88
N GLY A 32 6.91 4.29 5.47
CA GLY A 32 7.55 3.17 4.81
C GLY A 32 8.13 3.54 3.45
N ASN A 33 9.32 3.03 3.13
CA ASN A 33 9.86 3.14 1.79
C ASN A 33 9.38 1.97 0.92
N LEU A 34 8.48 2.26 -0.02
CA LEU A 34 7.92 1.37 -1.01
C LEU A 34 8.24 1.87 -2.44
N SER A 35 9.26 2.72 -2.60
CA SER A 35 9.65 3.27 -3.89
C SER A 35 10.03 2.14 -4.85
N ARG A 36 9.60 2.25 -6.11
CA ARG A 36 9.88 1.27 -7.18
C ARG A 36 9.41 -0.16 -6.90
N ILE A 37 8.56 -0.36 -5.89
CA ILE A 37 7.98 -1.67 -5.62
C ILE A 37 7.11 -2.11 -6.80
N LYS A 38 7.04 -3.41 -7.04
CA LYS A 38 6.12 -4.00 -8.02
C LYS A 38 5.13 -4.88 -7.28
N MET A 39 3.85 -4.53 -7.38
CA MET A 39 2.74 -5.30 -6.81
C MET A 39 1.60 -5.32 -7.82
N SER A 40 0.96 -6.47 -7.96
CA SER A 40 -0.24 -6.56 -8.79
C SER A 40 -1.25 -7.52 -8.22
N LYS A 41 -2.55 -7.21 -8.40
CA LYS A 41 -3.68 -8.09 -8.06
C LYS A 41 -3.71 -8.52 -6.59
N ILE A 42 -3.41 -7.60 -5.67
CA ILE A 42 -3.49 -7.84 -4.22
C ILE A 42 -4.47 -6.87 -3.56
N SER A 43 -5.00 -7.25 -2.40
CA SER A 43 -5.75 -6.32 -1.56
C SER A 43 -4.87 -5.80 -0.42
N LEU A 44 -4.76 -4.48 -0.33
CA LEU A 44 -4.22 -3.78 0.83
C LEU A 44 -5.34 -3.08 1.63
N GLU A 45 -6.59 -3.55 1.49
CA GLU A 45 -7.76 -2.97 2.15
C GLU A 45 -7.52 -2.78 3.66
N ASP A 46 -7.94 -1.63 4.17
CA ASP A 46 -7.68 -1.15 5.53
C ASP A 46 -6.18 -0.92 5.86
N ALA A 47 -5.19 -1.00 4.96
CA ALA A 47 -3.79 -0.77 5.38
C ALA A 47 -3.55 0.63 5.98
N VAL A 48 -2.60 0.73 6.93
CA VAL A 48 -2.20 2.00 7.56
C VAL A 48 -0.82 2.38 7.04
N LEU A 49 -0.78 3.34 6.13
CA LEU A 49 0.40 3.72 5.35
C LEU A 49 0.67 5.24 5.33
N PRO A 50 0.38 6.01 6.41
CA PRO A 50 0.56 7.47 6.37
C PRO A 50 2.04 7.81 6.12
N GLY A 51 2.28 8.74 5.19
CA GLY A 51 3.61 9.19 4.78
C GLY A 51 4.43 8.16 4.00
N ALA A 52 3.85 7.02 3.60
CA ALA A 52 4.57 6.02 2.82
C ALA A 52 5.00 6.56 1.44
N ASN A 53 6.18 6.15 0.99
CA ASN A 53 6.78 6.56 -0.27
C ASN A 53 6.60 5.46 -1.33
N PHE A 54 5.79 5.72 -2.34
CA PHE A 54 5.52 4.89 -3.52
C PHE A 54 6.07 5.49 -4.82
N ILE A 55 7.07 6.38 -4.76
CA ILE A 55 7.68 6.98 -5.95
C ILE A 55 8.09 5.89 -6.94
N GLN A 56 7.67 6.03 -8.20
CA GLN A 56 7.98 5.11 -9.31
C GLN A 56 7.57 3.65 -9.07
N ALA A 57 6.63 3.41 -8.15
CA ALA A 57 6.09 2.07 -7.92
C ALA A 57 5.20 1.61 -9.08
N VAL A 58 5.16 0.32 -9.35
CA VAL A 58 4.21 -0.30 -10.28
C VAL A 58 3.19 -1.07 -9.45
N ILE A 59 1.99 -0.51 -9.31
CA ILE A 59 0.94 -0.97 -8.41
C ILE A 59 -0.36 -1.11 -9.20
N ARG A 60 -0.51 -2.24 -9.89
CA ARG A 60 -1.64 -2.47 -10.81
C ARG A 60 -2.69 -3.38 -10.22
N ASP A 61 -3.97 -3.10 -10.43
CA ASP A 61 -5.08 -3.89 -9.89
C ASP A 61 -5.00 -4.09 -8.35
N VAL A 62 -4.51 -3.10 -7.61
CA VAL A 62 -4.40 -3.18 -6.14
C VAL A 62 -5.54 -2.43 -5.47
N LYS A 63 -6.15 -3.06 -4.47
CA LYS A 63 -7.19 -2.42 -3.66
C LYS A 63 -6.57 -1.72 -2.46
N PHE A 64 -6.62 -0.38 -2.45
CA PHE A 64 -6.32 0.46 -1.30
C PHE A 64 -7.59 0.99 -0.61
N ASP A 65 -8.70 0.29 -0.77
CA ASP A 65 -9.98 0.71 -0.19
C ASP A 65 -9.85 0.82 1.34
N PHE A 66 -10.43 1.87 1.92
CA PHE A 66 -10.40 2.17 3.36
C PHE A 66 -8.99 2.38 3.97
N CYS A 67 -7.93 2.49 3.15
CA CYS A 67 -6.58 2.75 3.64
C CYS A 67 -6.42 4.15 4.25
N ASP A 68 -5.55 4.25 5.26
CA ASP A 68 -4.92 5.53 5.63
C ASP A 68 -3.70 5.74 4.73
N LEU A 69 -3.82 6.66 3.77
CA LEU A 69 -2.78 7.08 2.84
C LEU A 69 -2.42 8.57 3.04
N PHE A 70 -2.68 9.13 4.24
CA PHE A 70 -2.42 10.54 4.51
C PHE A 70 -0.95 10.89 4.22
N GLY A 71 -0.71 11.93 3.43
CA GLY A 71 0.64 12.43 3.14
C GLY A 71 1.54 11.46 2.35
N THR A 72 0.98 10.43 1.71
CA THR A 72 1.73 9.47 0.88
C THR A 72 2.31 10.12 -0.37
N ASN A 73 3.34 9.51 -0.96
CA ASN A 73 3.94 10.00 -2.19
C ASN A 73 3.86 8.94 -3.29
N PHE A 74 3.01 9.15 -4.29
CA PHE A 74 2.82 8.31 -5.47
C PHE A 74 3.42 8.91 -6.75
N VAL A 75 4.39 9.81 -6.66
CA VAL A 75 4.96 10.47 -7.85
C VAL A 75 5.50 9.44 -8.84
N GLU A 76 5.08 9.54 -10.10
CA GLU A 76 5.43 8.60 -11.19
C GLU A 76 5.06 7.13 -10.90
N ALA A 77 4.15 6.86 -9.96
CA ALA A 77 3.63 5.52 -9.76
C ALA A 77 2.71 5.13 -10.93
N ASP A 78 2.67 3.84 -11.24
CA ASP A 78 1.70 3.29 -12.17
C ASP A 78 0.59 2.62 -11.35
N LEU A 79 -0.57 3.27 -11.32
CA LEU A 79 -1.73 2.87 -10.52
C LEU A 79 -2.85 2.22 -11.36
N GLU A 80 -2.55 1.72 -12.57
CA GLU A 80 -3.53 1.15 -13.50
C GLU A 80 -4.43 0.11 -12.81
N GLY A 81 -5.75 0.33 -12.83
CA GLY A 81 -6.73 -0.60 -12.26
C GLY A 81 -6.81 -0.62 -10.73
N SER A 82 -6.02 0.21 -10.02
CA SER A 82 -6.06 0.26 -8.55
C SER A 82 -7.27 1.04 -8.03
N SER A 83 -7.81 0.60 -6.88
CA SER A 83 -8.96 1.23 -6.22
C SER A 83 -8.55 1.93 -4.94
N PHE A 84 -9.16 3.07 -4.65
CA PHE A 84 -8.92 3.91 -3.46
C PHE A 84 -10.22 4.30 -2.77
N MET A 85 -11.24 3.43 -2.85
CA MET A 85 -12.57 3.73 -2.33
C MET A 85 -12.49 4.00 -0.83
N ARG A 86 -12.95 5.18 -0.42
CA ARG A 86 -12.94 5.63 1.00
C ARG A 86 -11.54 5.64 1.65
N ALA A 87 -10.46 5.65 0.86
CA ALA A 87 -9.12 5.87 1.39
C ALA A 87 -8.91 7.34 1.80
N ASP A 88 -8.13 7.58 2.84
CA ASP A 88 -7.68 8.92 3.20
C ASP A 88 -6.46 9.31 2.36
N LEU A 89 -6.68 10.07 1.29
CA LEU A 89 -5.63 10.59 0.41
C LEU A 89 -5.25 12.05 0.70
N ARG A 90 -5.69 12.63 1.83
CA ARG A 90 -5.36 14.03 2.15
C ARG A 90 -3.84 14.20 2.23
N GLY A 91 -3.32 15.22 1.56
CA GLY A 91 -1.89 15.49 1.49
C GLY A 91 -1.08 14.52 0.64
N ALA A 92 -1.71 13.53 -0.03
CA ALA A 92 -1.00 12.64 -0.92
C ALA A 92 -0.48 13.38 -2.16
N ASN A 93 0.75 13.09 -2.57
CA ASN A 93 1.33 13.61 -3.81
C ASN A 93 1.12 12.58 -4.94
N MET A 94 0.25 12.92 -5.90
CA MET A 94 -0.13 12.06 -7.02
C MET A 94 0.45 12.55 -8.37
N ALA A 95 1.51 13.37 -8.35
CA ALA A 95 1.99 13.95 -9.61
C ALA A 95 2.50 12.85 -10.56
N ARG A 96 1.89 12.78 -11.75
CA ARG A 96 2.19 11.78 -12.78
C ARG A 96 1.93 10.32 -12.33
N ALA A 97 1.00 10.13 -11.40
CA ALA A 97 0.51 8.82 -10.98
C ALA A 97 -0.58 8.27 -11.93
#